data_AF-A0A2V1NUZ7-F1
#
_entry.id   AF-A0A2V1NUZ7-F1
#
_cell.length_a   1.000
_cell.length_b   1.000
_cell.length_c   1.000
_cell.angle_alpha   90.00
_cell.angle_beta   90.00
_cell.angle_gamma   90.00
#
_symmetry.space_group_name_H-M   'P 1'
#
loop_
_entity.id
_entity.type
_entity.pdbx_description
1 polymer ?
#
loop_
_entity_poly.entity_id
_entity_poly.type
_entity_poly.pdbx_seq_one_letter_code
_entity_poly.pdbx_strand_id
1 'polypeptide(L)' 'MDETVFMVRATTREACQRELDRLCAALGARPTLLPSDGVGRGWVARAVAVPAPRTGAGT' A
#
# COMPACT_ATOMS: atom_id res chain seq x y z
N MET A 1 4.17 -17.17 6.10
CA MET A 1 3.02 -16.30 5.78
C MET A 1 3.49 -15.45 4.61
N ASP A 2 2.77 -15.44 3.49
CA ASP A 2 3.12 -14.57 2.37
C ASP A 2 2.80 -13.12 2.74
N GLU A 3 3.75 -12.21 2.57
CA GLU A 3 3.56 -10.78 2.78
C GLU A 3 3.60 -10.08 1.42
N THR A 4 2.44 -9.74 0.89
CA THR A 4 2.34 -9.02 -0.37
C THR A 4 2.58 -7.53 -0.14
N VAL A 5 3.65 -6.99 -0.74
CA VAL A 5 4.01 -5.58 -0.68
C VAL A 5 3.56 -4.87 -1.95
N PHE A 6 2.81 -3.77 -1.79
CA PHE A 6 2.42 -2.88 -2.88
C PHE A 6 3.27 -1.62 -2.88
N MET A 7 3.69 -1.18 -4.07
CA MET A 7 4.41 0.08 -4.27
C MET A 7 3.57 1.01 -5.14
N VAL A 8 3.44 2.25 -4.69
CA VAL A 8 2.77 3.34 -5.42
C VAL A 8 3.82 4.37 -5.81
N ARG A 9 3.79 4.83 -7.06
CA ARG A 9 4.66 5.90 -7.55
C ARG A 9 3.85 6.97 -8.26
N ALA A 10 4.14 8.23 -7.97
CA ALA A 10 3.56 9.37 -8.66
C ALA A 10 4.57 10.51 -8.84
N THR A 11 4.23 11.51 -9.65
CA THR A 11 5.07 12.68 -9.89
C THR A 11 4.96 13.74 -8.78
N THR A 12 3.86 13.76 -8.02
CA THR A 12 3.64 14.66 -6.89
C THR A 12 3.35 13.90 -5.60
N ARG A 13 3.59 14.55 -4.46
CA ARG A 13 3.35 13.97 -3.13
C ARG A 13 1.88 13.66 -2.94
N GLU A 14 1.01 14.59 -3.31
CA GLU A 14 -0.44 14.45 -3.14
C GLU A 14 -1.03 13.34 -4.00
N ALA A 15 -0.55 13.18 -5.23
CA ALA A 15 -0.99 12.08 -6.10
C ALA A 15 -0.55 10.72 -5.54
N CYS A 16 0.67 10.64 -5.01
CA CYS A 16 1.19 9.42 -4.38
C CYS A 16 0.39 9.08 -3.12
N GLN A 17 0.10 10.07 -2.28
CA GLN A 17 -0.72 9.88 -1.07
C GLN A 17 -2.14 9.42 -1.41
N ARG A 18 -2.78 10.01 -2.43
CA ARG A 18 -4.14 9.65 -2.85
C ARG A 18 -4.21 8.20 -3.33
N GLU A 19 -3.25 7.74 -4.12
CA GLU A 19 -3.23 6.36 -4.60
C GLU A 19 -2.88 5.37 -3.49
N LEU A 20 -1.98 5.74 -2.56
CA LEU A 20 -1.72 4.95 -1.36
C LEU A 20 -2.99 4.74 -0.53
N ASP A 21 -3.75 5.81 -0.31
CA ASP A 21 -5.00 5.76 0.45
C ASP A 21 -6.05 4.87 -0.22
N ARG A 22 -6.25 5.04 -1.53
CA ARG A 22 -7.11 4.17 -2.35
C ARG A 22 -6.72 2.70 -2.27
N LEU A 23 -5.43 2.41 -2.35
CA LEU A 23 -4.90 1.04 -2.27
C LEU A 23 -5.17 0.43 -0.89
N CYS A 24 -4.89 1.18 0.18
CA CYS A 24 -5.16 0.74 1.55
C CYS A 24 -6.66 0.49 1.78
N ALA A 25 -7.53 1.39 1.30
CA ALA A 25 -8.98 1.24 1.40
C ALA A 25 -9.51 0.03 0.61
N ALA A 26 -8.99 -0.21 -0.60
CA ALA A 26 -9.45 -1.30 -1.45
C ALA A 26 -9.01 -2.68 -0.96
N LEU A 27 -7.79 -2.79 -0.42
CA LEU A 27 -7.16 -4.08 -0.10
C LEU A 27 -7.09 -4.37 1.40
N GLY A 28 -7.55 -3.45 2.26
CA GLY A 28 -7.30 -3.53 3.71
C GLY A 28 -5.80 -3.51 4.03
N ALA A 29 -4.99 -2.98 3.12
CA ALA A 29 -3.55 -2.90 3.27
C ALA A 29 -3.17 -1.81 4.28
N ARG A 30 -1.99 -1.93 4.88
CA ARG A 30 -1.45 -0.94 5.82
C ARG A 30 -0.25 -0.24 5.20
N PRO A 31 -0.18 1.10 5.25
CA PRO A 31 0.97 1.83 4.74
C PRO A 31 2.21 1.53 5.61
N THR A 32 3.32 1.18 4.95
CA THR A 32 4.62 0.94 5.60
C THR A 32 5.64 2.02 5.24
N LEU A 33 5.44 2.70 4.11
CA LEU A 33 6.21 3.88 3.72
C LEU A 33 5.26 4.93 3.18
N LEU A 34 5.20 6.08 3.85
CA LEU A 34 4.51 7.26 3.33
C LEU A 34 5.25 7.84 2.12
N PRO A 35 4.59 8.64 1.27
CA PRO A 35 5.22 9.25 0.10
C PRO A 35 6.57 9.88 0.44
N SER A 36 7.62 9.37 -0.20
CA SER A 36 9.00 9.82 -0.03
C SER A 36 9.65 9.97 -1.41
N ASP A 37 10.42 11.03 -1.60
CA ASP A 37 11.16 11.34 -2.81
C ASP A 37 12.62 10.85 -2.78
N GLY A 38 13.02 10.14 -1.72
CA GLY A 38 14.39 9.63 -1.57
C GLY A 38 14.80 8.53 -2.55
N VAL A 39 13.88 8.04 -3.40
CA VAL A 39 14.10 6.95 -4.36
C VAL A 39 13.90 7.44 -5.80
N GLY A 40 14.82 8.28 -6.26
CA GLY A 40 14.85 8.78 -7.64
C GLY A 40 13.86 9.91 -7.94
N ARG A 41 13.51 10.11 -9.22
CA ARG A 41 12.56 11.16 -9.60
C ARG A 41 11.12 10.74 -9.27
N GLY A 42 10.45 11.52 -8.43
CA GLY A 42 9.05 11.34 -8.06
C GLY A 42 8.88 10.83 -6.64
N TRP A 43 7.63 10.56 -6.27
CA TRP A 43 7.23 10.16 -4.92
C TRP A 43 6.86 8.70 -4.89
N VAL A 44 7.45 7.96 -3.96
CA VAL A 44 7.20 6.53 -3.75
C VAL A 44 6.58 6.30 -2.38
N ALA A 45 5.55 5.47 -2.34
CA ALA A 45 4.94 4.98 -1.11
C ALA A 45 4.81 3.46 -1.17
N ARG A 46 4.67 2.81 -0.01
CA ARG A 46 4.48 1.36 0.11
C ARG A 46 3.40 1.02 1.12
N ALA A 47 2.71 -0.08 0.86
CA ALA A 47 1.78 -0.71 1.78
C ALA A 47 1.94 -2.22 1.76
N VAL A 48 1.55 -2.89 2.84
CA VAL A 48 1.52 -4.35 2.94
C VAL A 48 0.07 -4.81 3.06
N ALA A 49 -0.31 -5.84 2.30
CA ALA A 49 -1.59 -6.51 2.54
C ALA A 49 -1.57 -7.09 3.95
N VAL A 50 -2.57 -6.73 4.76
CA VAL A 50 -2.84 -7.49 5.97
C VAL A 50 -3.67 -8.68 5.51
N PRO A 51 -3.22 -9.94 5.73
CA PRO A 51 -4.04 -11.08 5.40
C PRO A 51 -5.37 -10.93 6.15
N ALA A 52 -6.47 -10.84 5.40
CA ALA A 52 -7.79 -10.91 6.00
C ALA A 52 -7.85 -12.23 6.80
N PRO A 53 -8.42 -12.23 8.02
CA PRO A 53 -8.68 -13.50 8.69
C PRO A 53 -9.46 -14.37 7.71
N ARG A 54 -8.98 -15.58 7.47
CA ARG A 54 -9.68 -16.51 6.57
C ARG A 54 -11.04 -16.81 7.17
N THR A 55 -12.08 -16.11 6.73
CA THR A 55 -13.44 -16.49 7.03
C THR A 55 -13.75 -17.73 6.19
N GLY A 56 -13.73 -18.91 6.83
CA GLY A 56 -14.28 -20.13 6.25
C GLY A 56 -13.28 -21.29 6.15
N ALA A 57 -13.26 -22.14 7.17
CA ALA A 57 -13.20 -23.59 7.03
C ALA A 57 -13.69 -24.18 8.37
N GLY A 58 -15.00 -24.07 8.57
CA GLY A 58 -15.70 -24.67 9.70
C GLY A 58 -17.09 -25.07 9.24
N THR A 59 -17.20 -26.24 8.63
CA THR A 59 -18.37 -27.13 8.66
C THR A 59 -17.87 -28.51 8.28
#